data_AF-A0A257ENC0-F1
#
_entry.id   AF-A0A257ENC0-F1
#
_cell.length_a   1.000
_cell.length_b   1.000
_cell.length_c   1.000
_cell.angle_alpha   90.00
_cell.angle_beta   90.00
_cell.angle_gamma   90.00
#
_symmetry.space_group_name_H-M   'P 1'
#
loop_
_entity.id
_entity.type
_entity.pdbx_description
1 polymer ?
#
loop_
_entity_poly.entity_id
_entity_poly.type
_entity_poly.pdbx_seq_one_letter_code
_entity_poly.pdbx_strand_id
1 'polypeptide(L)'
;MFSTGAYNGNSRQASHWVDNKYTTVGSCQTPSVARGIMDPTAGKCELMAVTALDLAAFDVIGWNIATGARDSGTVQFTSTQIATYTGAVFNAAAVPEPASWAMLIAGFGLIGAAQRRRRAVAG
;
A
#
# COMPACT_ATOMS: atom_id res chain seq x y z
N MET A 1 8.21 -14.43 6.97
CA MET A 1 7.36 -14.95 8.08
C MET A 1 7.42 -13.94 9.20
N PHE A 2 6.27 -13.57 9.78
CA PHE A 2 6.20 -12.61 10.87
C PHE A 2 6.81 -13.17 12.14
N SER A 3 7.39 -12.28 12.93
CA SER A 3 7.78 -12.51 14.31
C SER A 3 6.54 -12.77 15.19
N THR A 4 6.66 -13.64 16.19
CA THR A 4 5.54 -14.02 17.07
C THR A 4 5.32 -13.07 18.26
N GLY A 5 6.15 -12.02 18.39
CA GLY A 5 5.94 -10.96 19.36
C GLY A 5 6.83 -11.03 20.60
N ALA A 6 6.86 -9.93 21.36
CA ALA A 6 7.73 -9.77 22.52
C ALA A 6 7.27 -10.57 23.74
N TYR A 7 5.95 -10.73 23.90
CA TYR A 7 5.32 -11.46 25.01
C TYR A 7 4.78 -12.81 24.52
N ASN A 8 5.17 -13.91 25.18
CA ASN A 8 4.86 -15.29 24.78
C ASN A 8 5.27 -15.68 23.34
N GLY A 9 6.14 -14.88 22.70
CA GLY A 9 6.66 -15.10 21.36
C GLY A 9 8.18 -15.21 21.34
N ASN A 10 8.78 -14.91 20.19
CA ASN A 10 10.22 -15.00 19.93
C ASN A 10 11.02 -13.77 20.43
N SER A 11 10.47 -12.97 21.35
CA SER A 11 11.10 -11.76 21.91
C SER A 11 11.43 -10.69 20.85
N ARG A 12 10.73 -10.69 19.71
CA ARG A 12 10.88 -9.71 18.63
C ARG A 12 9.56 -8.98 18.37
N GLN A 13 9.59 -7.87 17.63
CA GLN A 13 8.38 -7.09 17.36
C GLN A 13 7.43 -7.86 16.41
N ALA A 14 6.15 -8.01 16.76
CA ALA A 14 5.20 -8.83 15.99
C ALA A 14 4.86 -8.26 14.59
N SER A 15 5.03 -6.94 14.40
CA SER A 15 4.84 -6.24 13.13
C SER A 15 6.00 -6.38 12.15
N HIS A 16 7.07 -7.09 12.53
CA HIS A 16 8.26 -7.26 11.71
C HIS A 16 8.46 -8.72 11.28
N TRP A 17 9.26 -8.92 10.24
CA TRP A 17 9.80 -10.24 9.94
C TRP A 17 10.68 -10.75 11.07
N VAL A 18 10.76 -12.07 11.19
CA VAL A 18 11.88 -12.68 11.92
C VAL A 18 13.18 -12.28 11.24
N ASP A 19 14.27 -12.19 12.01
CA ASP A 19 15.56 -11.75 11.48
C ASP A 19 16.10 -12.60 10.31
N ASN A 20 16.91 -11.93 9.49
CA ASN A 20 17.74 -12.50 8.44
C ASN A 20 18.83 -13.36 9.05
N LYS A 21 19.20 -14.40 8.31
CA LYS A 21 20.44 -15.15 8.58
C LYS A 21 21.58 -14.48 7.86
N TYR A 22 22.66 -14.22 8.57
CA TYR A 22 23.83 -13.53 8.04
C TYR A 22 24.97 -14.49 7.74
N THR A 23 25.73 -14.17 6.69
CA THR A 23 27.07 -14.69 6.42
C THR A 23 28.05 -13.52 6.44
N THR A 24 29.29 -13.80 6.84
CA THR A 24 30.35 -12.78 6.88
C THR A 24 31.25 -12.95 5.66
N VAL A 25 31.37 -11.90 4.84
CA VAL A 25 32.28 -11.84 3.69
C VAL A 25 33.21 -10.64 3.88
N GLY A 26 34.48 -10.92 4.20
CA GLY A 26 35.42 -9.89 4.60
C GLY A 26 34.96 -9.16 5.86
N SER A 27 34.82 -7.84 5.79
CA SER A 27 34.32 -7.01 6.89
C SER A 27 32.81 -6.76 6.87
N CYS A 28 32.11 -7.36 5.91
CA CYS A 28 30.68 -7.18 5.67
C CYS A 28 29.88 -8.40 6.17
N GLN A 29 28.73 -8.14 6.79
CA GLN A 29 27.75 -9.16 7.18
C GLN A 29 26.55 -9.01 6.25
N THR A 30 26.43 -9.91 5.29
CA THR A 30 25.37 -9.87 4.28
C THR A 30 24.36 -11.00 4.53
N PRO A 31 23.08 -10.81 4.21
CA PRO A 31 22.09 -11.86 4.38
C PRO A 31 22.39 -13.05 3.48
N SER A 32 22.43 -14.25 4.05
CA SER A 32 22.37 -15.50 3.28
C SER A 32 20.95 -15.78 2.78
N VAL A 33 19.95 -15.25 3.48
CA VAL A 33 18.54 -15.26 3.09
C VAL A 33 17.94 -13.92 3.48
N ALA A 34 17.74 -13.04 2.51
CA ALA A 34 17.09 -11.74 2.71
C ALA A 34 15.57 -11.92 2.78
N ARG A 35 14.95 -11.55 3.90
CA ARG A 35 13.50 -11.65 4.12
C ARG A 35 12.74 -10.42 3.65
N GLY A 36 13.41 -9.30 3.50
CA GLY A 36 12.78 -8.06 3.10
C GLY A 36 13.04 -6.91 4.05
N ILE A 37 12.45 -5.78 3.71
CA ILE A 37 12.66 -4.52 4.42
C ILE A 37 12.02 -4.50 5.80
N MET A 38 11.06 -5.39 6.08
CA MET A 38 10.44 -5.50 7.41
C MET A 38 11.23 -6.39 8.38
N ASP A 39 12.42 -6.88 8.04
CA ASP A 39 13.37 -7.35 9.06
C ASP A 39 13.98 -6.12 9.77
N PRO A 40 13.91 -6.01 11.11
CA PRO A 40 14.42 -4.85 11.83
C PRO A 40 15.96 -4.80 11.87
N THR A 41 16.63 -5.86 11.44
CA THR A 41 18.09 -5.98 11.50
C THR A 41 18.71 -5.60 10.17
N ALA A 42 19.69 -4.70 10.21
CA ALA A 42 20.54 -4.38 9.07
C ALA A 42 21.98 -4.79 9.38
N GLY A 43 22.53 -5.66 8.54
CA GLY A 43 23.92 -6.11 8.62
C GLY A 43 24.90 -5.06 8.12
N LYS A 44 26.16 -5.21 8.53
CA LYS A 44 27.22 -4.32 8.05
C LYS A 44 27.44 -4.51 6.54
N CYS A 45 27.37 -3.42 5.79
CA CYS A 45 27.36 -3.40 4.31
C CYS A 45 26.13 -4.09 3.67
N GLU A 46 25.08 -4.41 4.42
CA GLU A 46 23.85 -4.91 3.85
C GLU A 46 23.12 -3.77 3.12
N LEU A 47 22.67 -4.05 1.90
CA LEU A 47 21.72 -3.19 1.21
C LEU A 47 20.32 -3.76 1.45
N MET A 48 19.54 -3.08 2.29
CA MET A 48 18.15 -3.44 2.54
C MET A 48 17.34 -3.33 1.24
N ALA A 49 16.44 -4.27 1.02
CA ALA A 49 15.63 -4.31 -0.20
C ALA A 49 14.19 -4.74 0.10
N VAL A 50 13.27 -4.24 -0.70
CA VAL A 50 11.91 -4.77 -0.76
C VAL A 50 11.95 -6.09 -1.54
N THR A 51 11.41 -7.14 -0.94
CA THR A 51 11.38 -8.51 -1.49
C THR A 51 9.96 -8.92 -1.86
N ALA A 52 9.83 -10.04 -2.56
CA ALA A 52 8.52 -10.66 -2.83
C ALA A 52 7.73 -10.99 -1.55
N LEU A 53 8.41 -11.26 -0.43
CA LEU A 53 7.76 -11.53 0.85
C LEU A 53 7.10 -10.25 1.41
N ASP A 54 7.72 -9.08 1.27
CA ASP A 54 7.13 -7.79 1.64
C ASP A 54 5.87 -7.51 0.80
N LEU A 55 5.96 -7.67 -0.52
CA LEU A 55 4.85 -7.47 -1.44
C LEU A 55 3.71 -8.46 -1.21
N ALA A 56 4.05 -9.70 -0.84
CA ALA A 56 3.07 -10.71 -0.46
C ALA A 56 2.27 -10.25 0.76
N ALA A 57 2.96 -9.71 1.78
CA ALA A 57 2.34 -9.22 3.01
C ALA A 57 1.36 -8.08 2.75
N PHE A 58 1.77 -7.09 1.93
CA PHE A 58 0.93 -5.94 1.63
C PHE A 58 -0.35 -6.31 0.88
N ASP A 59 -0.27 -7.22 -0.09
CA ASP A 59 -1.48 -7.64 -0.81
C ASP A 59 -2.40 -8.53 0.07
N VAL A 60 -1.86 -9.35 0.98
CA VAL A 60 -2.70 -10.09 1.95
C VAL A 60 -3.52 -9.17 2.86
N ILE A 61 -2.98 -8.00 3.24
CA ILE A 61 -3.71 -7.02 4.08
C ILE A 61 -4.60 -6.07 3.27
N GLY A 62 -4.78 -6.32 1.97
CA GLY A 62 -5.68 -5.56 1.09
C GLY A 62 -5.03 -4.37 0.39
N TRP A 63 -3.71 -4.20 0.49
CA TRP A 63 -2.97 -3.27 -0.37
C TRP A 63 -2.61 -3.98 -1.68
N ASN A 64 -3.60 -4.11 -2.56
CA ASN A 64 -3.44 -4.77 -3.83
C ASN A 64 -2.38 -4.09 -4.69
N ILE A 65 -1.47 -4.89 -5.22
CA ILE A 65 -0.40 -4.44 -6.10
C ILE A 65 -0.78 -4.82 -7.54
N ALA A 66 -0.44 -3.98 -8.53
CA ALA A 66 -0.71 -4.31 -9.93
C ALA A 66 -0.11 -5.69 -10.28
N THR A 67 -0.89 -6.47 -11.03
CA THR A 67 -0.51 -7.82 -11.47
C THR A 67 0.87 -7.81 -12.11
N GLY A 68 1.81 -8.59 -11.56
CA GLY A 68 3.21 -8.71 -12.03
C GLY A 68 4.29 -8.21 -11.05
N ALA A 69 3.94 -7.43 -10.02
CA ALA A 69 4.91 -6.99 -9.01
C ALA A 69 5.46 -8.13 -8.13
N ARG A 70 4.67 -9.20 -7.95
CA ARG A 70 5.03 -10.36 -7.11
C ARG A 70 6.08 -11.29 -7.73
N ASP A 71 6.24 -11.25 -9.06
CA ASP A 71 7.14 -12.15 -9.78
C ASP A 71 8.59 -11.62 -9.83
N SER A 72 8.83 -10.40 -9.34
CA SER A 72 10.14 -9.78 -9.25
C SER A 72 10.72 -10.02 -7.85
N GLY A 73 11.49 -11.09 -7.67
CA GLY A 73 12.01 -11.57 -6.37
C GLY A 73 12.70 -10.53 -5.46
N THR A 74 13.13 -9.41 -6.04
CA THR A 74 13.57 -8.19 -5.34
C THR A 74 13.09 -6.99 -6.14
N VAL A 75 12.36 -6.06 -5.52
CA VAL A 75 11.93 -4.84 -6.21
C VAL A 75 12.90 -3.72 -5.91
N GLN A 76 13.87 -3.57 -6.81
CA GLN A 76 14.68 -2.37 -6.93
C GLN A 76 13.91 -1.37 -7.78
N PHE A 77 13.40 -0.31 -7.14
CA PHE A 77 12.75 0.79 -7.85
C PHE A 77 13.80 1.83 -8.23
N THR A 78 13.97 2.08 -9.53
CA THR A 78 14.70 3.25 -10.00
C THR A 78 13.82 4.49 -9.88
N SER A 79 14.45 5.67 -9.75
CA SER A 79 13.73 6.94 -9.77
C SER A 79 12.88 7.12 -11.04
N THR A 80 13.30 6.53 -12.16
CA THR A 80 12.55 6.52 -13.41
C THR A 80 11.28 5.66 -13.33
N GLN A 81 11.35 4.47 -12.73
CA GLN A 81 10.18 3.61 -12.51
C GLN A 81 9.15 4.28 -11.59
N ILE A 82 9.61 4.96 -10.54
CA ILE A 82 8.73 5.73 -9.64
C ILE A 82 8.01 6.83 -10.43
N ALA A 83 8.73 7.62 -11.23
CA ALA A 83 8.13 8.71 -12.03
C ALA A 83 7.09 8.20 -13.05
N THR A 84 7.34 7.07 -13.71
CA THR A 84 6.38 6.45 -14.63
C THR A 84 5.13 5.96 -13.89
N TYR A 85 5.31 5.32 -12.72
CA TYR A 85 4.20 4.77 -11.95
C TYR A 85 3.35 5.87 -11.30
N THR A 86 3.96 6.92 -10.74
CA THR A 86 3.22 8.07 -10.19
C THR A 86 2.43 8.80 -11.28
N GLY A 87 3.03 9.04 -12.45
CA GLY A 87 2.32 9.64 -13.58
C GLY A 87 1.10 8.83 -14.04
N ALA A 88 1.18 7.50 -14.01
CA ALA A 88 0.04 6.64 -14.36
C ALA A 88 -1.07 6.65 -13.29
N VAL A 89 -0.72 6.57 -11.99
CA VAL A 89 -1.69 6.53 -10.89
C VAL A 89 -2.45 7.85 -10.74
N PHE A 90 -1.77 8.99 -10.83
CA PHE A 90 -2.42 10.30 -10.70
C PHE A 90 -3.36 10.64 -11.86
N ASN A 91 -3.15 10.06 -13.05
CA ASN A 91 -4.10 10.17 -14.16
C ASN A 91 -5.34 9.27 -13.99
N ALA A 92 -5.23 8.17 -13.24
CA ALA A 92 -6.31 7.19 -13.05
C ALA A 92 -7.24 7.51 -11.87
N ALA A 93 -6.85 8.40 -10.96
CA ALA A 93 -7.66 8.85 -9.83
C ALA A 93 -8.73 9.86 -10.29
N ALA A 94 -9.60 9.46 -11.23
CA ALA A 94 -10.82 10.18 -11.54
C ALA A 94 -11.70 10.16 -10.29
N VAL A 95 -11.72 11.28 -9.56
CA VAL A 95 -12.66 11.55 -8.48
C VAL A 95 -14.07 11.28 -9.03
N PRO A 96 -14.95 10.54 -8.30
CA PRO A 96 -16.32 10.26 -8.75
C PRO A 96 -16.96 11.55 -9.25
N GLU A 97 -17.34 11.53 -10.52
CA GLU A 97 -17.39 12.74 -11.34
C GLU A 97 -18.14 13.88 -10.65
N PRO A 98 -17.64 15.14 -10.73
CA PRO A 98 -18.37 16.31 -10.26
C PRO A 98 -19.82 16.35 -10.76
N ALA A 99 -20.08 15.76 -11.94
CA ALA A 99 -21.41 15.57 -12.51
C ALA A 99 -22.35 14.73 -11.64
N SER A 100 -21.88 13.66 -11.00
CA SER A 100 -22.73 12.81 -10.14
C SER A 100 -23.23 13.59 -8.91
N TRP A 101 -22.35 14.38 -8.31
CA TRP A 101 -22.72 15.28 -7.21
C TRP A 101 -23.68 16.36 -7.66
N ALA A 102 -23.42 16.96 -8.82
CA ALA A 102 -24.29 17.97 -9.41
C ALA A 102 -25.68 17.42 -9.72
N MET A 103 -25.80 16.20 -10.24
CA MET A 103 -27.08 15.55 -10.56
C MET A 103 -27.87 15.19 -9.30
N LEU A 104 -27.20 14.74 -8.24
CA LEU A 104 -27.84 14.48 -6.95
C LEU A 104 -28.38 15.78 -6.34
N ILE A 105 -27.59 16.84 -6.33
CA ILE A 105 -28.00 18.17 -5.84
C ILE A 105 -29.15 18.73 -6.69
N ALA A 106 -29.04 18.63 -8.03
CA ALA A 106 -30.09 19.07 -8.95
C ALA A 106 -31.39 18.29 -8.73
N GLY A 107 -31.32 16.97 -8.57
CA GLY A 107 -32.47 16.11 -8.27
C GLY A 107 -33.16 16.51 -6.96
N PHE A 108 -32.39 16.69 -5.87
CA PHE A 108 -32.95 17.15 -4.60
C PHE A 108 -33.51 18.56 -4.67
N GLY A 109 -32.85 19.47 -5.41
CA GLY A 109 -33.34 20.83 -5.65
C GLY A 109 -34.68 20.85 -6.37
N LEU A 110 -34.84 20.04 -7.42
CA LEU A 110 -36.09 19.89 -8.17
C LEU A 110 -37.21 19.32 -7.30
N ILE A 111 -36.94 18.27 -6.51
CA ILE A 111 -37.91 17.69 -5.58
C ILE A 111 -38.39 18.74 -4.57
N GLY A 112 -37.46 19.47 -3.94
CA GLY A 112 -37.79 20.53 -2.98
C GLY A 112 -38.60 21.67 -3.61
N ALA A 113 -38.25 22.10 -4.82
CA ALA A 113 -38.99 23.13 -5.54
C ALA A 113 -40.42 22.69 -5.91
N ALA A 114 -40.61 21.42 -6.30
CA ALA A 114 -41.92 20.86 -6.59
C ALA A 114 -42.81 20.81 -5.34
N GLN A 115 -42.26 20.44 -4.17
CA GLN A 115 -43.00 20.45 -2.91
C GLN A 115 -43.44 21.86 -2.47
N ARG A 116 -42.58 22.88 -2.64
CA ARG A 116 -42.92 24.27 -2.31
C ARG A 116 -44.07 24.80 -3.18
N ARG A 117 -44.10 24.48 -4.47
CA ARG A 117 -45.20 24.88 -5.38
C ARG A 117 -46.56 24.32 -4.97
N ARG A 118 -46.64 23.07 -4.51
CA ARG A 118 -47.92 22.48 -4.08
C ARG A 118 -48.53 23.18 -2.87
N ARG A 119 -47.70 23.60 -1.91
CA ARG A 119 -48.17 24.34 -0.72
C ARG A 119 -48.74 25.72 -1.08
N ALA A 120 -48.17 26.41 -2.06
CA ALA A 120 -48.61 27.74 -2.47
C ALA A 120 -49.95 27.75 -3.24
N VAL A 121 -50.40 26.60 -3.75
CA VAL A 121 -51.67 26.45 -4.48
C VAL A 121 -52.81 25.94 -3.58
N ALA A 122 -52.48 25.39 -2.40
CA ALA A 122 -53.44 24.76 -1.48
C ALA A 122 -53.87 25.66 -0.31
N GLY A 123 -53.56 26.96 -0.37
CA GLY A 123 -54.05 27.99 0.57
C GLY A 123 -54.59 29.18 -0.21
#